data_AF-A0A1Z8Y2C5-F1
#
_entry.id   AF-A0A1Z8Y2C5-F1
#
_cell.length_a   1.000
_cell.length_b   1.000
_cell.length_c   1.000
_cell.angle_alpha   90.00
_cell.angle_beta   90.00
_cell.angle_gamma   90.00
#
_symmetry.space_group_name_H-M   'P 1'
#
loop_
_entity.id
_entity.type
_entity.pdbx_description
1 polymer ?
#
loop_
_entity_poly.entity_id
_entity_poly.type
_entity_poly.pdbx_seq_one_letter_code
_entity_poly.pdbx_strand_id
1 'polypeptide(L)'
;MCRCAESESTSFGAQIMSSKHTSQPSDETPATPSSKGGRFKTLLLAAGLLVGEAVVLLGGYHYVAGPKTVSAETDEQVLNAPEQRITELPLINERLTNNRMGAVYVYPVEIYVQVIESDSAWWNELTAQYQNEIRAEISALWRSADQLVLDDPKLEVMTRRVQSLLRTRFEGEANPEVPRISKVVIVPSTGFRVRS
;
A
#
# COMPACT_ATOMS: atom_id res chain seq x y z
N MET A 1 8.96 4.71 50.26
CA MET A 1 8.60 6.14 50.35
C MET A 1 9.03 6.81 49.04
N CYS A 2 8.10 6.97 48.10
CA CYS A 2 8.34 7.64 46.83
C CYS A 2 8.10 9.14 46.99
N ARG A 3 8.99 9.92 46.39
CA ARG A 3 9.11 11.39 46.49
C ARG A 3 8.20 12.04 45.44
N CYS A 4 7.38 12.98 45.89
CA CYS A 4 6.44 13.77 45.10
C CYS A 4 7.17 14.72 44.12
N ALA A 5 6.54 15.00 42.97
CA ALA A 5 6.94 16.03 42.02
C ALA A 5 5.94 17.20 42.03
N GLU A 6 6.49 18.42 42.13
CA GLU A 6 5.96 19.79 41.93
C GLU A 6 5.08 19.91 40.66
N SER A 7 3.91 20.60 40.66
CA SER A 7 3.66 22.06 40.47
C SER A 7 4.13 22.59 39.09
N GLU A 8 3.48 23.50 38.34
CA GLU A 8 2.37 24.45 38.48
C GLU A 8 2.00 24.94 37.04
N SER A 9 0.72 25.13 36.70
CA SER A 9 0.03 26.43 36.53
C SER A 9 0.59 27.44 35.52
N THR A 10 -0.15 27.67 34.41
CA THR A 10 -0.49 29.01 33.81
C THR A 10 -1.36 28.78 32.56
N SER A 11 -2.67 29.04 32.56
CA SER A 11 -3.35 30.32 32.30
C SER A 11 -2.86 31.09 31.05
N PHE A 12 -3.66 31.05 29.97
CA PHE A 12 -3.58 32.04 28.89
C PHE A 12 -5.00 32.39 28.44
N GLY A 13 -5.36 33.67 28.61
CA GLY A 13 -6.65 34.22 28.22
C GLY A 13 -6.61 35.02 26.93
N ALA A 14 -7.81 35.28 26.44
CA ALA A 14 -8.29 36.48 25.75
C ALA A 14 -7.99 36.70 24.24
N GLN A 15 -9.12 36.68 23.47
CA GLN A 15 -9.59 37.72 22.53
C GLN A 15 -8.92 37.73 21.12
N ILE A 16 -9.61 37.88 19.98
CA ILE A 16 -10.33 39.07 19.50
C ILE A 16 -11.30 38.72 18.32
N MET A 17 -12.41 39.47 18.25
CA MET A 17 -13.46 39.50 17.22
C MET A 17 -12.99 39.96 15.82
N SER A 18 -13.66 39.53 14.75
CA SER A 18 -13.63 40.26 13.45
C SER A 18 -14.98 40.22 12.74
N SER A 19 -15.21 41.25 11.93
CA SER A 19 -16.48 41.94 11.68
C SER A 19 -17.31 41.48 10.47
N LYS A 20 -18.63 41.46 10.70
CA LYS A 20 -19.77 41.88 9.85
C LYS A 20 -19.42 42.66 8.56
N HIS A 21 -19.98 42.27 7.40
CA HIS A 21 -20.77 43.14 6.50
C HIS A 21 -21.40 42.35 5.33
N THR A 22 -22.73 42.18 5.35
CA THR A 22 -23.56 41.80 4.20
C THR A 22 -24.21 43.09 3.69
N SER A 23 -24.08 43.36 2.39
CA SER A 23 -24.73 44.48 1.70
C SER A 23 -25.11 44.08 0.27
N GLN A 24 -26.42 43.96 0.04
CA GLN A 24 -27.12 44.33 -1.19
C GLN A 24 -27.91 45.63 -0.85
N PRO A 25 -28.36 46.50 -1.80
CA PRO A 25 -29.02 46.12 -3.06
C PRO A 25 -28.89 47.12 -4.24
N SER A 26 -29.62 46.79 -5.32
CA SER A 26 -30.39 47.67 -6.24
C SER A 26 -29.83 48.05 -7.62
N ASP A 27 -30.66 47.70 -8.61
CA ASP A 27 -30.75 48.12 -10.01
C ASP A 27 -30.48 49.61 -10.29
N GLU A 28 -29.89 49.89 -11.45
CA GLU A 28 -30.44 50.84 -12.43
C GLU A 28 -29.78 50.67 -13.82
N THR A 29 -30.62 50.47 -14.83
CA THR A 29 -30.29 50.58 -16.26
C THR A 29 -30.55 52.02 -16.72
N PRO A 30 -29.78 52.56 -17.67
CA PRO A 30 -30.46 53.04 -18.87
C PRO A 30 -29.76 52.76 -20.21
N ALA A 31 -30.62 52.58 -21.21
CA ALA A 31 -30.50 52.97 -22.62
C ALA A 31 -29.52 52.22 -23.56
N THR A 32 -30.14 51.33 -24.34
CA THR A 32 -29.75 50.85 -25.69
C THR A 32 -29.31 51.94 -26.67
N PRO A 33 -28.43 51.58 -27.62
CA PRO A 33 -28.77 51.81 -29.02
C PRO A 33 -29.05 50.49 -29.78
N SER A 34 -30.08 50.58 -30.60
CA SER A 34 -30.51 49.62 -31.60
C SER A 34 -29.42 49.34 -32.63
N SER A 35 -29.00 48.07 -32.74
CA SER A 35 -28.75 47.48 -34.06
C SER A 35 -29.26 46.05 -34.05
N LYS A 36 -30.43 45.85 -34.66
CA LYS A 36 -31.08 44.54 -34.79
C LYS A 36 -30.31 43.56 -35.71
N GLY A 37 -29.16 43.98 -36.26
CA GLY A 37 -28.27 43.16 -37.10
C GLY A 37 -26.90 42.82 -36.51
N GLY A 38 -26.45 43.50 -35.44
CA GLY A 38 -25.15 43.23 -34.81
C GLY A 38 -25.21 42.07 -33.82
N ARG A 39 -26.27 42.04 -32.99
CA ARG A 39 -26.48 41.02 -31.95
C ARG A 39 -26.70 39.63 -32.53
N PHE A 40 -27.31 39.54 -33.71
CA PHE A 40 -27.50 38.25 -34.38
C PHE A 40 -26.18 37.72 -34.94
N LYS A 41 -25.30 38.57 -35.47
CA LYS A 41 -23.97 38.18 -35.95
C LYS A 41 -23.06 37.71 -34.81
N THR A 42 -23.10 38.40 -33.66
CA THR A 42 -22.35 37.98 -32.47
C THR A 42 -22.91 36.68 -31.87
N LEU A 43 -24.24 36.51 -31.88
CA LEU A 43 -24.87 35.26 -31.44
C LEU A 43 -24.52 34.09 -32.37
N LEU A 44 -24.49 34.32 -33.68
CA LEU A 44 -24.14 33.30 -34.68
C LEU A 44 -22.65 32.94 -34.63
N LEU A 45 -21.77 33.92 -34.38
CA LEU A 45 -20.35 33.68 -34.15
C LEU A 45 -20.11 32.88 -32.85
N ALA A 46 -20.78 33.27 -31.77
CA ALA A 46 -20.68 32.57 -30.49
C ALA A 46 -21.25 31.14 -30.58
N ALA A 47 -22.38 30.96 -31.26
CA ALA A 47 -22.95 29.63 -31.52
C ALA A 47 -22.03 28.77 -32.39
N GLY A 48 -21.41 29.36 -33.43
CA GLY A 48 -20.45 28.67 -34.28
C GLY A 48 -19.20 28.24 -33.53
N LEU A 49 -18.68 29.08 -32.62
CA LEU A 49 -17.55 28.75 -31.76
C LEU A 49 -17.88 27.60 -30.81
N LEU A 50 -19.06 27.64 -30.19
CA LEU A 50 -19.52 26.59 -29.26
C LEU A 50 -19.71 25.25 -29.98
N VAL A 51 -20.26 25.26 -31.19
CA VAL A 51 -20.37 24.05 -32.03
C VAL A 51 -18.97 23.55 -32.43
N GLY A 52 -18.04 24.46 -32.75
CA GLY A 52 -16.66 24.11 -33.07
C GLY A 52 -15.95 23.41 -31.90
N GLU A 53 -16.07 23.95 -30.69
CA GLU A 53 -15.53 23.33 -29.48
C GLU A 53 -16.16 21.97 -29.19
N ALA A 54 -17.49 21.84 -29.34
CA ALA A 54 -18.19 20.57 -29.15
C ALA A 54 -17.72 19.49 -30.12
N VAL A 55 -17.48 19.83 -31.39
CA VAL A 55 -16.96 18.89 -32.40
C VAL A 55 -15.52 18.48 -32.08
N VAL A 56 -14.68 19.40 -31.61
CA VAL A 56 -13.30 19.09 -31.22
C VAL A 56 -13.28 18.19 -29.97
N LEU A 57 -14.15 18.45 -28.99
CA LEU A 57 -14.25 17.62 -27.79
C LEU A 57 -14.85 16.24 -28.08
N LEU A 58 -15.97 16.17 -28.79
CA LEU A 58 -16.60 14.90 -29.16
C LEU A 58 -15.73 14.10 -30.13
N GLY A 59 -15.15 14.73 -31.15
CA GLY A 59 -14.26 14.10 -32.12
C GLY A 59 -12.94 13.65 -31.51
N GLY A 60 -12.32 14.49 -30.68
CA GLY A 60 -11.10 14.16 -29.94
C GLY A 60 -11.32 13.06 -28.92
N TYR A 61 -12.43 13.11 -28.18
CA TYR A 61 -12.83 12.05 -27.26
C TYR A 61 -13.11 10.74 -28.01
N HIS A 62 -13.81 10.77 -29.14
CA HIS A 62 -14.05 9.56 -29.95
C HIS A 62 -12.78 8.99 -30.59
N TYR A 63 -11.79 9.82 -30.92
CA TYR A 63 -10.51 9.38 -31.48
C TYR A 63 -9.58 8.75 -30.44
N VAL A 64 -9.57 9.26 -29.20
CA VAL A 64 -8.73 8.74 -28.10
C VAL A 64 -9.43 7.64 -27.29
N ALA A 65 -10.75 7.70 -27.16
CA ALA A 65 -11.58 6.81 -26.35
C ALA A 65 -12.65 6.11 -27.20
N GLY A 66 -12.22 5.46 -28.30
CA GLY A 66 -13.09 4.68 -29.17
C GLY A 66 -13.99 3.69 -28.39
N PRO A 67 -15.18 3.34 -28.94
CA PRO A 67 -16.19 2.58 -28.21
C PRO A 67 -15.66 1.19 -27.86
N LYS A 68 -15.41 0.96 -26.57
CA LYS A 68 -15.23 -0.39 -26.02
C LYS A 68 -16.59 -1.05 -26.00
N THR A 69 -16.77 -2.12 -26.77
CA THR A 69 -17.95 -2.99 -26.69
C THR A 69 -17.95 -3.65 -25.31
N VAL A 70 -18.70 -3.08 -24.37
CA VAL A 70 -18.91 -3.67 -23.05
C VAL A 70 -19.95 -4.78 -23.20
N SER A 71 -19.48 -6.02 -23.19
CA SER A 71 -20.35 -7.17 -22.96
C SER A 71 -20.71 -7.17 -21.48
N ALA A 72 -22.01 -7.15 -21.17
CA ALA A 72 -22.50 -7.17 -19.80
C ALA A 72 -22.26 -8.55 -19.18
N GLU A 73 -21.14 -8.71 -18.49
CA GLU A 73 -21.00 -9.74 -17.47
C GLU A 73 -20.93 -9.04 -16.11
N THR A 74 -21.89 -9.39 -15.28
CA THR A 74 -22.09 -8.87 -13.92
C THR A 74 -20.96 -9.38 -13.03
N ASP A 75 -20.05 -8.49 -12.61
CA ASP A 75 -19.58 -8.48 -11.22
C ASP A 75 -18.98 -7.12 -10.85
N GLU A 76 -19.25 -6.72 -9.62
CA GLU A 76 -19.07 -5.37 -9.12
C GLU A 76 -17.65 -5.11 -8.59
N GLN A 77 -17.09 -3.97 -9.03
CA GLN A 77 -16.07 -3.13 -8.37
C GLN A 77 -14.60 -3.57 -8.33
N VAL A 78 -13.76 -2.57 -8.66
CA VAL A 78 -12.28 -2.48 -8.58
C VAL A 78 -11.50 -3.01 -9.78
N LEU A 79 -11.51 -2.28 -10.91
CA LEU A 79 -10.46 -2.38 -11.92
C LEU A 79 -10.03 -0.98 -12.38
N ASN A 80 -8.91 -0.52 -11.80
CA ASN A 80 -7.87 0.36 -12.38
C ASN A 80 -6.98 0.99 -11.28
N ALA A 81 -6.65 0.24 -10.23
CA ALA A 81 -5.28 0.34 -9.71
C ALA A 81 -4.42 -0.59 -10.58
N PRO A 82 -3.18 -0.23 -10.94
CA PRO A 82 -2.27 -1.20 -11.55
C PRO A 82 -2.21 -2.40 -10.59
N GLU A 83 -2.70 -3.56 -11.04
CA GLU A 83 -2.66 -4.78 -10.24
C GLU A 83 -1.19 -5.05 -9.92
N GLN A 84 -0.79 -4.77 -8.68
CA GLN A 84 0.58 -4.99 -8.25
C GLN A 84 0.82 -6.49 -8.28
N ARG A 85 1.50 -6.95 -9.33
CA ARG A 85 1.80 -8.37 -9.49
C ARG A 85 2.73 -8.79 -8.37
N ILE A 86 2.33 -9.82 -7.63
CA ILE A 86 3.12 -10.40 -6.56
C ILE A 86 3.95 -11.54 -7.16
N THR A 87 5.25 -11.56 -6.86
CA THR A 87 6.17 -12.63 -7.26
C THR A 87 6.68 -13.35 -6.02
N GLU A 88 6.69 -14.68 -6.07
CA GLU A 88 7.26 -15.52 -5.01
C GLU A 88 8.73 -15.80 -5.29
N LEU A 89 9.61 -15.44 -4.36
CA LEU A 89 11.05 -15.64 -4.47
C LEU A 89 11.55 -16.57 -3.35
N PRO A 90 12.43 -17.54 -3.66
CA PRO A 90 12.99 -18.43 -2.65
C PRO A 90 13.94 -17.68 -1.73
N LEU A 91 13.85 -17.94 -0.42
CA LEU A 91 14.73 -17.35 0.59
C LEU A 91 15.73 -18.37 1.12
N ILE A 92 15.23 -19.48 1.68
CA ILE A 92 16.07 -20.60 2.16
C ILE A 92 15.45 -21.93 1.77
N ASN A 93 16.31 -22.93 1.55
CA ASN A 93 15.93 -24.34 1.46
C ASN A 93 16.96 -25.16 2.23
N GLU A 94 16.67 -25.43 3.51
CA GLU A 94 17.63 -26.01 4.44
C GLU A 94 16.99 -26.92 5.48
N ARG A 95 17.82 -27.73 6.13
CA ARG A 95 17.42 -28.57 7.26
C ARG A 95 17.72 -27.84 8.56
N LEU A 96 16.67 -27.36 9.22
CA LEU A 96 16.76 -26.66 10.49
C LEU A 96 16.64 -27.65 11.66
N THR A 97 17.40 -27.41 12.72
CA THR A 97 17.42 -28.27 13.91
C THR A 97 16.78 -27.56 15.09
N ASN A 98 16.00 -28.27 15.90
CA ASN A 98 15.56 -27.80 17.22
C ASN A 98 15.90 -28.84 18.29
N ASN A 99 16.50 -28.41 19.39
CA ASN A 99 16.90 -29.26 20.52
C ASN A 99 16.30 -28.81 21.86
N ARG A 100 15.23 -27.99 21.84
CA ARG A 100 14.68 -27.32 23.02
C ARG A 100 14.07 -28.30 24.04
N MET A 101 13.53 -29.43 23.59
CA MET A 101 12.93 -30.46 24.46
C MET A 101 13.90 -31.56 24.90
N GLY A 102 15.22 -31.35 24.76
CA GLY A 102 16.23 -32.37 25.11
C GLY A 102 16.34 -33.54 24.12
N ALA A 103 15.61 -33.48 23.00
CA ALA A 103 15.78 -34.34 21.84
C ALA A 103 16.04 -33.46 20.61
N VAL A 104 16.88 -33.94 19.69
CA VAL A 104 17.19 -33.23 18.45
C VAL A 104 16.16 -33.59 17.38
N TYR A 105 15.40 -32.61 16.93
CA TYR A 105 14.49 -32.71 15.79
C TYR A 105 15.10 -31.98 14.59
N VAL A 106 14.98 -32.60 13.41
CA VAL A 106 15.42 -32.03 12.14
C VAL A 106 14.20 -31.80 11.26
N TYR A 107 14.07 -30.57 10.75
CA TYR A 107 13.00 -30.10 9.90
C TYR A 107 13.59 -29.66 8.56
N PRO A 108 13.33 -30.38 7.46
CA PRO A 108 13.53 -29.82 6.12
C PRO A 108 12.49 -28.72 5.89
N VAL A 109 12.96 -27.49 5.66
CA VAL A 109 12.12 -26.29 5.54
C VAL A 109 12.50 -25.51 4.29
N GLU A 110 11.48 -25.14 3.52
CA GLU A 110 11.59 -24.20 2.43
C GLU A 110 10.83 -22.92 2.77
N ILE A 111 11.47 -21.77 2.59
CA ILE A 111 10.86 -20.46 2.87
C ILE A 111 10.88 -19.64 1.60
N TYR A 112 9.71 -19.13 1.24
CA TYR A 112 9.46 -18.24 0.11
C TYR A 112 8.95 -16.90 0.62
N VAL A 113 9.30 -15.83 -0.09
CA VAL A 113 8.84 -14.47 0.21
C VAL A 113 8.09 -13.92 -0.98
N GLN A 114 6.91 -13.38 -0.72
CA GLN A 114 6.07 -12.69 -1.67
C GLN A 114 6.44 -11.20 -1.66
N VAL A 115 6.96 -10.72 -2.78
CA VAL A 115 7.32 -9.32 -3.00
C VAL A 115 6.60 -8.78 -4.23
N ILE A 116 6.43 -7.46 -4.29
CA ILE A 116 5.91 -6.79 -5.48
C ILE A 116 6.91 -6.99 -6.63
N GLU A 117 6.43 -7.27 -7.85
CA GLU A 117 7.27 -7.57 -9.02
C GLU A 117 8.29 -6.45 -9.30
N SER A 118 7.93 -5.19 -9.04
CA SER A 118 8.83 -4.02 -9.19
C SER A 118 10.06 -4.08 -8.27
N ASP A 119 9.95 -4.74 -7.12
CA ASP A 119 10.99 -4.82 -6.09
C ASP A 119 11.75 -6.16 -6.12
N SER A 120 11.42 -7.05 -7.07
CA SER A 120 12.05 -8.37 -7.20
C SER A 120 13.57 -8.31 -7.40
N ALA A 121 14.06 -7.36 -8.21
CA ALA A 121 15.49 -7.17 -8.44
C ALA A 121 16.24 -6.71 -7.18
N TRP A 122 15.63 -5.79 -6.42
CA TRP A 122 16.15 -5.31 -5.14
C TRP A 122 16.23 -6.45 -4.11
N TRP A 123 15.20 -7.29 -4.03
CA TRP A 123 15.18 -8.44 -3.13
C TRP A 123 16.28 -9.46 -3.44
N ASN A 124 16.52 -9.76 -4.73
CA ASN A 124 17.55 -10.71 -5.14
C ASN A 124 18.95 -10.22 -4.78
N GLU A 125 19.24 -8.93 -4.99
CA GLU A 125 20.54 -8.32 -4.61
C GLU A 125 20.76 -8.38 -3.10
N LEU A 126 19.75 -7.99 -2.30
CA LEU A 126 19.84 -8.05 -0.84
C LEU A 126 20.00 -9.47 -0.32
N THR A 127 19.24 -10.43 -0.87
CA THR A 127 19.33 -11.83 -0.46
C THR A 127 20.71 -12.39 -0.79
N ALA A 128 21.29 -12.02 -1.93
CA ALA A 128 22.66 -12.41 -2.28
C ALA A 128 23.70 -11.82 -1.32
N GLN A 129 23.55 -10.54 -0.94
CA GLN A 129 24.46 -9.87 -0.03
C GLN A 129 24.41 -10.42 1.41
N TYR A 130 23.21 -10.70 1.93
CA TYR A 130 22.99 -11.06 3.34
C TYR A 130 22.59 -12.52 3.58
N GLN A 131 22.80 -13.41 2.60
CA GLN A 131 22.32 -14.79 2.65
C GLN A 131 22.70 -15.53 3.94
N ASN A 132 23.96 -15.41 4.36
CA ASN A 132 24.48 -16.12 5.53
C ASN A 132 23.95 -15.56 6.84
N GLU A 133 23.72 -14.25 6.91
CA GLU A 133 23.14 -13.59 8.08
C GLU A 133 21.68 -13.99 8.25
N ILE A 134 20.90 -13.93 7.16
CA ILE A 134 19.49 -14.38 7.13
C ILE A 134 19.40 -15.85 7.57
N ARG A 135 20.28 -16.71 7.05
CA ARG A 135 20.34 -18.13 7.42
C ARG A 135 20.62 -18.30 8.91
N ALA A 136 21.57 -17.55 9.47
CA ALA A 136 21.92 -17.61 10.88
C ALA A 136 20.76 -17.15 11.78
N GLU A 137 20.13 -16.04 11.43
CA GLU A 137 18.99 -15.47 12.15
C GLU A 137 17.77 -16.40 12.14
N ILE A 138 17.40 -16.95 10.96
CA ILE A 138 16.30 -17.92 10.85
C ILE A 138 16.63 -19.20 11.64
N SER A 139 17.88 -19.67 11.57
CA SER A 139 18.31 -20.85 12.34
C SER A 139 18.22 -20.62 13.85
N ALA A 140 18.56 -19.41 14.33
CA ALA A 140 18.43 -19.04 15.74
C ALA A 140 16.95 -18.95 16.15
N LEU A 141 16.10 -18.38 15.29
CA LEU A 141 14.65 -18.33 15.50
C LEU A 141 14.05 -19.74 15.58
N TRP A 142 14.50 -20.66 14.72
CA TRP A 142 14.02 -22.04 14.71
C TRP A 142 14.43 -22.81 15.95
N ARG A 143 15.68 -22.66 16.41
CA ARG A 143 16.21 -23.28 17.64
C ARG A 143 15.52 -22.77 18.90
N SER A 144 15.13 -21.50 18.92
CA SER A 144 14.45 -20.89 20.05
C SER A 144 12.93 -21.10 20.03
N ALA A 145 12.35 -21.61 18.95
CA ALA A 145 10.92 -21.89 18.87
C ALA A 145 10.49 -23.01 19.83
N ASP A 146 9.25 -22.91 20.33
CA ASP A 146 8.62 -23.98 21.09
C ASP A 146 8.21 -25.12 20.15
N GLN A 147 8.28 -26.36 20.60
CA GLN A 147 7.87 -27.52 19.82
C GLN A 147 6.39 -27.43 19.42
N LEU A 148 5.52 -26.95 20.32
CA LEU A 148 4.10 -26.80 20.01
C LEU A 148 3.85 -25.85 18.84
N VAL A 149 4.74 -24.86 18.67
CA VAL A 149 4.68 -23.89 17.57
C VAL A 149 5.22 -24.50 16.27
N LEU A 150 6.18 -25.42 16.34
CA LEU A 150 6.74 -26.11 15.17
C LEU A 150 5.88 -27.27 14.69
N ASP A 151 5.03 -27.83 15.56
CA ASP A 151 4.09 -28.90 15.23
C ASP A 151 2.74 -28.37 14.71
N ASP A 152 2.52 -27.05 14.73
CA ASP A 152 1.35 -26.41 14.13
C ASP A 152 1.31 -26.64 12.62
N PRO A 153 0.24 -27.24 12.05
CA PRO A 153 0.14 -27.50 10.62
C PRO A 153 0.23 -26.25 9.75
N LYS A 154 -0.14 -25.07 10.27
CA LYS A 154 -0.10 -23.81 9.52
C LYS A 154 1.17 -23.00 9.78
N LEU A 155 1.96 -23.36 10.81
CA LEU A 155 3.11 -22.60 11.27
C LEU A 155 2.85 -21.08 11.35
N GLU A 156 1.67 -20.66 11.80
CA GLU A 156 1.24 -19.26 11.69
C GLU A 156 2.13 -18.34 12.53
N VAL A 157 2.51 -18.81 13.73
CA VAL A 157 3.39 -18.08 14.63
C VAL A 157 4.81 -18.00 14.07
N MET A 158 5.34 -19.07 13.49
CA MET A 158 6.67 -19.04 12.87
C MET A 158 6.70 -18.12 11.65
N THR A 159 5.68 -18.20 10.80
CA THR A 159 5.55 -17.34 9.62
C THR A 159 5.54 -15.86 10.01
N ARG A 160 4.76 -15.48 11.03
CA ARG A 160 4.75 -14.10 11.55
C ARG A 160 6.10 -13.66 12.12
N ARG A 161 6.79 -14.53 12.85
CA ARG A 161 8.12 -14.20 13.42
C ARG A 161 9.16 -14.00 12.33
N VAL A 162 9.20 -14.87 11.31
CA VAL A 162 10.09 -14.71 10.16
C VAL A 162 9.75 -13.45 9.38
N GLN A 163 8.46 -13.19 9.13
CA GLN A 163 8.04 -11.96 8.45
C GLN A 163 8.46 -10.71 9.23
N SER A 164 8.24 -10.68 10.55
CA SER A 164 8.67 -9.56 11.40
C SER A 164 10.18 -9.35 11.33
N LEU A 165 10.97 -10.44 11.40
CA LEU A 165 12.42 -10.40 11.33
C LEU A 165 12.91 -9.77 10.01
N LEU A 166 12.35 -10.20 8.88
CA LEU A 166 12.72 -9.67 7.56
C LEU A 166 12.30 -8.20 7.40
N ARG A 167 11.11 -7.82 7.88
CA ARG A 167 10.63 -6.43 7.82
C ARG A 167 11.49 -5.50 8.67
N THR A 168 11.72 -5.86 9.95
CA THR A 168 12.57 -5.07 10.85
C THR A 168 13.96 -4.87 10.26
N ARG A 169 14.49 -5.87 9.55
CA ARG A 169 15.84 -5.79 8.97
C ARG A 169 15.91 -4.98 7.68
N PHE A 170 15.00 -5.19 6.73
CA PHE A 170 15.10 -4.62 5.37
C PHE A 170 14.23 -3.38 5.15
N GLU A 171 13.10 -3.29 5.83
CA GLU A 171 12.19 -2.13 5.77
C GLU A 171 12.46 -1.13 6.91
N GLY A 172 13.11 -1.58 7.99
CA GLY A 172 13.35 -0.78 9.19
C GLY A 172 12.11 -0.65 10.09
N GLU A 173 12.17 0.25 11.08
CA GLU A 173 11.06 0.51 12.02
C GLU A 173 9.99 1.46 11.44
N ALA A 174 10.34 2.20 10.38
CA ALA A 174 9.44 3.14 9.74
C ALA A 174 8.45 2.34 8.87
N ASN A 175 7.28 2.02 9.43
CA ASN A 175 6.20 1.31 8.74
C ASN A 175 5.85 2.07 7.44
N PRO A 176 6.31 1.60 6.26
CA PRO A 176 5.99 2.28 5.03
C PRO A 176 4.49 2.13 4.77
N GLU A 177 3.84 3.13 4.18
CA GLU A 177 2.41 3.06 3.82
C GLU A 177 2.11 1.83 2.94
N VAL A 178 3.12 1.33 2.21
CA VAL A 178 3.07 0.09 1.44
C VAL A 178 4.27 -0.79 1.82
N PRO A 179 4.08 -1.95 2.48
CA PRO A 179 5.17 -2.90 2.74
C PRO A 179 5.67 -3.51 1.43
N ARG A 180 6.99 -3.59 1.26
CA ARG A 180 7.62 -4.22 0.09
C ARG A 180 7.51 -5.74 0.16
N ILE A 181 7.58 -6.25 1.39
CA ILE A 181 7.38 -7.67 1.72
C ILE A 181 5.91 -7.88 2.05
N SER A 182 5.15 -8.44 1.12
CA SER A 182 3.72 -8.68 1.29
C SER A 182 3.45 -9.83 2.27
N LYS A 183 4.12 -10.98 2.06
CA LYS A 183 3.88 -12.19 2.85
C LYS A 183 5.08 -13.12 2.83
N VAL A 184 5.25 -13.91 3.88
CA VAL A 184 6.18 -15.05 3.92
C VAL A 184 5.38 -16.34 3.86
N VAL A 185 5.86 -17.31 3.09
CA VAL A 185 5.28 -18.65 2.98
C VAL A 185 6.33 -19.65 3.42
N ILE A 186 6.06 -20.36 4.51
CA ILE A 186 6.90 -21.45 4.99
C ILE A 186 6.25 -22.76 4.56
N VAL A 187 7.00 -23.59 3.85
CA VAL A 187 6.61 -24.95 3.48
C VAL A 187 7.45 -25.90 4.32
N PRO A 188 6.96 -26.29 5.51
CA PRO A 188 7.67 -27.27 6.31
C PRO A 188 7.38 -28.68 5.79
N SER A 189 8.37 -29.55 5.94
CA SER A 189 8.12 -30.99 6.00
C SER A 189 8.10 -31.46 7.45
N THR A 190 7.52 -32.64 7.69
CA THR A 190 7.40 -33.22 9.03
C THR A 190 8.78 -33.36 9.68
N GLY A 191 8.94 -32.77 10.86
CA GLY A 191 10.16 -32.91 11.66
C GLY A 191 10.33 -34.34 12.14
N PHE A 192 11.55 -34.87 12.03
CA PHE A 192 11.87 -36.20 12.56
C PHE A 192 12.90 -36.10 13.67
N ARG A 193 12.71 -36.92 14.69
CA ARG A 193 13.63 -37.03 15.81
C ARG A 193 14.86 -37.82 15.38
N VAL A 194 16.04 -37.24 15.57
CA VAL A 194 17.32 -37.94 15.40
C VAL A 194 17.55 -38.79 16.65
N ARG A 195 17.63 -40.10 16.47
CA ARG A 195 18.13 -41.01 17.50
C ARG A 195 19.65 -41.10 17.33
N SER A 196 20.39 -40.56 18.30
CA SER A 196 21.83 -40.79 18.45
C SER A 196 22.08 -42.15 19.09
#